data_AF-A0AAP7K882-F1
#
_entry.id   AF-A0AAP7K882-F1
#
_cell.length_a   1.000
_cell.length_b   1.000
_cell.length_c   1.000
_cell.angle_alpha   90.00
_cell.angle_beta   90.00
_cell.angle_gamma   90.00
#
_symmetry.space_group_name_H-M   'P 1'
#
loop_
_entity.id
_entity.type
_entity.pdbx_description
1 polymer ?
#
loop_
_entity_poly.entity_id
_entity_poly.type
_entity_poly.pdbx_seq_one_letter_code
_entity_poly.pdbx_strand_id
1 'polypeptide(L)'
;MNQGVRWQSPFSDPFGTGMVYRLFDVGGVPYAVGFEEILTMHDLNSKGIDILSVYPNFRFSSNGVWAVVFDEIEPTIMDFKGFQHVQHTGLLGGKVLLNVASIIYDHYTLCHAGTYVFSAANDPQYLRQTDLADIYNGLLGLGGKPKSRLFGRLQGWEAFSDVATGGRGYVVTTQSY
;
A
#
# COMPACT_ATOMS: atom_id res chain seq x y z
N MET A 1 2.11 -18.88 1.40
CA MET A 1 3.47 -19.14 1.93
C MET A 1 4.47 -19.03 0.79
N ASN A 2 4.99 -17.82 0.58
CA ASN A 2 6.11 -17.57 -0.34
C ASN A 2 7.43 -18.08 0.27
N GLN A 3 7.56 -19.39 0.41
CA GLN A 3 8.68 -20.13 1.05
C GLN A 3 10.04 -20.02 0.30
N GLY A 4 10.28 -18.97 -0.48
CA GLY A 4 11.50 -18.85 -1.29
C GLY A 4 12.02 -17.43 -1.51
N VAL A 5 11.29 -16.39 -1.11
CA VAL A 5 11.74 -15.01 -1.30
C VAL A 5 12.76 -14.69 -0.21
N ARG A 6 14.02 -14.53 -0.61
CA ARG A 6 15.06 -14.00 0.28
C ARG A 6 15.03 -12.49 0.21
N TRP A 7 14.53 -11.85 1.26
CA TRP A 7 14.57 -10.40 1.38
C TRP A 7 16.02 -9.94 1.43
N GLN A 8 16.36 -9.06 0.50
CA GLN A 8 17.67 -8.43 0.42
C GLN A 8 17.46 -6.93 0.60
N SER A 9 18.52 -6.24 1.05
CA SER A 9 18.55 -4.79 1.05
C SER A 9 18.03 -4.24 -0.29
N PRO A 10 17.13 -3.24 -0.28
CA PRO A 10 16.71 -2.41 0.86
C PRO A 10 15.51 -2.93 1.66
N PHE A 11 15.03 -4.15 1.41
CA PHE A 11 13.97 -4.78 2.21
C PHE A 11 14.55 -5.50 3.43
N SER A 12 13.80 -5.47 4.52
CA SER A 12 14.17 -6.09 5.79
C SER A 12 12.93 -6.53 6.56
N ASP A 13 13.06 -7.59 7.34
CA ASP A 13 12.02 -8.16 8.22
C ASP A 13 12.34 -8.18 9.75
N PRO A 14 13.37 -7.48 10.29
CA PRO A 14 13.67 -7.55 11.72
C PRO A 14 12.73 -6.69 12.60
N PHE A 15 11.91 -5.80 12.01
CA PHE A 15 10.90 -5.02 12.74
C PHE A 15 9.50 -5.58 12.45
N GLY A 16 8.81 -5.99 13.52
CA GLY A 16 7.46 -6.55 13.47
C GLY A 16 7.42 -8.05 13.15
N THR A 17 6.58 -8.80 13.85
CA THR A 17 6.33 -10.21 13.53
C THR A 17 5.52 -10.34 12.25
N GLY A 18 6.11 -10.89 11.19
CA GLY A 18 5.39 -11.34 9.99
C GLY A 18 5.29 -10.33 8.84
N MET A 19 6.05 -9.22 8.89
CA MET A 19 6.04 -8.19 7.85
C MET A 19 7.45 -7.94 7.31
N VAL A 20 7.57 -7.79 5.99
CA VAL A 20 8.76 -7.20 5.37
C VAL A 20 8.50 -5.72 5.14
N TYR A 21 9.48 -4.87 5.35
CA TYR A 21 9.34 -3.44 5.11
C TYR A 21 10.57 -2.87 4.41
N ARG A 22 10.41 -1.67 3.88
CA ARG A 22 11.48 -0.83 3.36
C ARG A 22 11.34 0.58 3.88
N LEU A 23 12.43 1.09 4.44
CA LEU A 23 12.54 2.46 4.93
C LEU A 23 12.94 3.42 3.79
N PHE A 24 12.48 4.66 3.87
CA PHE A 24 12.93 5.74 3.01
C PHE A 24 12.81 7.10 3.72
N ASP A 25 13.58 8.10 3.27
CA ASP A 25 13.54 9.46 3.81
C ASP A 25 13.01 10.42 2.76
N VAL A 26 12.11 11.32 3.16
CA VAL A 26 11.73 12.48 2.35
C VAL A 26 11.80 13.74 3.20
N GLY A 27 12.85 14.53 2.99
CA GLY A 27 13.00 15.82 3.65
C GLY A 27 13.36 15.71 5.12
N GLY A 28 14.11 14.69 5.52
CA GLY A 28 14.49 14.44 6.92
C GLY A 28 13.41 13.75 7.74
N VAL A 29 12.31 13.34 7.12
CA VAL A 29 11.24 12.57 7.74
C VAL A 29 11.37 11.11 7.30
N PRO A 30 11.57 10.17 8.24
CA PRO A 30 11.66 8.74 7.93
C PRO A 30 10.26 8.13 7.77
N TYR A 31 10.13 7.29 6.75
CA TYR A 31 8.91 6.57 6.41
C TYR A 31 9.21 5.09 6.22
N ALA A 32 8.17 4.26 6.31
CA ALA A 32 8.22 2.85 5.99
C ALA A 32 7.07 2.44 5.09
N VAL A 33 7.35 1.53 4.15
CA VAL A 33 6.32 0.71 3.49
C VAL A 33 6.50 -0.72 3.95
N GLY A 34 5.48 -1.27 4.62
CA GLY A 34 5.39 -2.63 5.07
C GLY A 34 4.49 -3.49 4.17
N PHE A 35 4.82 -4.77 4.08
CA PHE A 35 4.12 -5.79 3.32
C PHE A 35 3.90 -7.02 4.19
N GLU A 36 2.64 -7.32 4.46
CA GLU A 36 2.22 -8.48 5.25
C GLU A 36 1.51 -9.48 4.34
N GLU A 37 1.94 -10.75 4.33
CA GLU A 37 1.28 -11.79 3.55
C GLU A 37 -0.07 -12.11 4.19
N ILE A 38 -1.14 -11.98 3.39
CA ILE A 38 -2.49 -12.34 3.77
C ILE A 38 -2.77 -13.74 3.25
N LEU A 39 -3.09 -14.65 4.17
CA LEU A 39 -3.31 -16.05 3.84
C LEU A 39 -4.80 -16.38 3.73
N THR A 40 -5.66 -15.64 4.44
CA THR A 40 -7.08 -15.93 4.51
C THR A 40 -7.96 -14.68 4.46
N MET A 41 -9.23 -14.86 4.09
CA MET A 41 -10.26 -13.81 4.25
C MET A 41 -10.41 -13.38 5.70
N HIS A 42 -10.17 -14.27 6.66
CA HIS A 42 -10.24 -13.94 8.08
C HIS A 42 -9.16 -12.91 8.45
N ASP A 43 -7.93 -13.06 7.93
CA ASP A 43 -6.83 -12.12 8.16
C ASP A 43 -7.20 -10.72 7.63
N LEU A 44 -7.79 -10.62 6.44
CA LEU A 44 -8.28 -9.36 5.87
C LEU A 44 -9.35 -8.70 6.74
N ASN A 45 -10.37 -9.48 7.11
CA ASN A 45 -11.50 -8.99 7.88
C ASN A 45 -11.05 -8.54 9.29
N SER A 46 -10.10 -9.25 9.90
CA SER A 46 -9.52 -8.87 11.20
C SER A 46 -8.79 -7.52 11.16
N LYS A 47 -8.30 -7.12 9.98
CA LYS A 47 -7.66 -5.83 9.70
C LYS A 47 -8.64 -4.77 9.22
N GLY A 48 -9.94 -5.06 9.19
CA GLY A 48 -10.99 -4.13 8.76
C GLY A 48 -11.02 -3.87 7.25
N ILE A 49 -10.42 -4.76 6.44
CA ILE A 49 -10.40 -4.64 4.98
C ILE A 49 -11.52 -5.50 4.40
N ASP A 50 -12.65 -4.89 4.03
CA ASP A 50 -13.73 -5.58 3.30
C ASP A 50 -13.43 -5.59 1.79
N ILE A 51 -12.59 -6.53 1.37
CA ILE A 51 -12.14 -6.61 -0.02
C ILE A 51 -13.26 -6.95 -1.01
N LEU A 52 -14.33 -7.61 -0.55
CA LEU A 52 -15.41 -8.05 -1.43
C LEU A 52 -16.36 -6.89 -1.76
N SER A 53 -16.48 -5.88 -0.90
CA SER A 53 -17.15 -4.64 -1.27
C SER A 53 -16.36 -3.84 -2.31
N VAL A 54 -15.02 -3.90 -2.27
CA VAL A 54 -14.12 -3.21 -3.21
C VAL A 54 -14.03 -3.94 -4.56
N TYR A 55 -13.84 -5.26 -4.52
CA TYR A 55 -13.71 -6.13 -5.69
C TYR A 55 -14.49 -7.43 -5.48
N PRO A 56 -15.79 -7.48 -5.87
CA PRO A 56 -16.66 -8.64 -5.60
C PRO A 56 -16.18 -9.96 -6.20
N ASN A 57 -15.36 -9.91 -7.25
CA ASN A 57 -14.81 -11.08 -7.93
C ASN A 57 -13.42 -11.48 -7.37
N PHE A 58 -13.02 -10.93 -6.23
CA PHE A 58 -11.74 -11.22 -5.61
C PHE A 58 -11.56 -12.73 -5.32
N ARG A 59 -10.36 -13.22 -5.60
CA ARG A 59 -9.90 -14.57 -5.34
C ARG A 59 -8.47 -14.47 -4.81
N PHE A 60 -8.11 -15.33 -3.87
CA PHE A 60 -6.72 -15.42 -3.44
C PHE A 60 -5.85 -15.90 -4.60
N SER A 61 -4.92 -15.05 -5.04
CA SER A 61 -3.97 -15.42 -6.07
C SER A 61 -2.95 -16.41 -5.53
N SER A 62 -2.57 -17.39 -6.36
CA SER A 62 -1.49 -18.33 -6.04
C SER A 62 -0.13 -17.66 -5.86
N ASN A 63 0.05 -16.45 -6.41
CA ASN A 63 1.25 -15.63 -6.23
C ASN A 63 1.19 -14.73 -4.98
N GLY A 64 0.21 -14.97 -4.10
CA GLY A 64 0.10 -14.29 -2.82
C GLY A 64 -0.69 -12.98 -2.87
N VAL A 65 -1.28 -12.67 -1.72
CA VAL A 65 -2.02 -11.43 -1.45
C VAL A 65 -1.27 -10.71 -0.35
N TRP A 66 -0.98 -9.43 -0.56
CA TRP A 66 -0.12 -8.66 0.34
C TRP A 66 -0.83 -7.41 0.83
N ALA A 67 -0.98 -7.27 2.14
CA ALA A 67 -1.42 -6.03 2.74
C ALA A 67 -0.26 -5.02 2.71
N VAL A 68 -0.50 -3.86 2.11
CA VAL A 68 0.45 -2.75 2.06
C VAL A 68 0.12 -1.78 3.18
N VAL A 69 1.14 -1.46 3.94
CA VAL A 69 1.08 -0.63 5.13
C VAL A 69 2.08 0.51 4.93
N PHE A 70 1.66 1.75 5.13
CA PHE A 70 2.53 2.91 4.93
C PHE A 70 2.36 3.89 6.09
N ASP A 71 3.47 4.32 6.68
CA ASP A 71 3.49 5.26 7.79
C ASP A 71 4.80 6.05 7.87
N GLU A 72 4.78 7.11 8.67
CA GLU A 72 5.98 7.65 9.29
C GLU A 72 6.54 6.69 10.35
N ILE A 73 7.86 6.69 10.49
CA ILE A 73 8.55 5.99 11.56
C ILE A 73 8.89 6.98 12.66
N GLU A 74 8.67 6.58 13.92
CA GLU A 74 9.27 7.27 15.07
C GLU A 74 10.75 6.88 15.14
N PRO A 75 11.68 7.80 14.78
CA PRO A 75 13.10 7.46 14.63
C PRO A 75 13.75 6.98 15.92
N THR A 76 13.19 7.34 17.08
CA THR A 76 13.76 7.02 18.39
C THR A 76 13.54 5.56 18.79
N ILE A 77 12.34 5.04 18.51
CA ILE A 77 11.95 3.67 18.89
C ILE A 77 11.83 2.73 17.69
N MET A 78 12.03 3.24 16.47
CA MET A 78 11.92 2.50 15.21
C MET A 78 10.59 1.76 15.08
N ASP A 79 9.51 2.44 15.49
CA ASP A 79 8.16 1.91 15.43
C ASP A 79 7.30 2.75 14.47
N PHE A 80 6.24 2.14 13.94
CA PHE A 80 5.22 2.86 13.20
C PHE A 80 4.60 3.90 14.13
N LYS A 81 4.35 5.11 13.64
CA LYS A 81 3.60 6.12 14.42
C LYS A 81 2.12 5.77 14.58
N GLY A 82 1.74 4.50 14.42
CA GLY A 82 0.38 4.01 14.60
C GLY A 82 -0.55 4.40 13.47
N PHE A 83 -0.01 4.63 12.27
CA PHE A 83 -0.71 5.18 11.11
C PHE A 83 -1.32 6.54 11.43
N GLN A 84 -0.67 7.27 12.34
CA GLN A 84 -1.09 8.61 12.71
C GLN A 84 -0.78 9.57 11.57
N HIS A 85 -1.71 10.50 11.38
CA HIS A 85 -1.84 11.33 10.21
C HIS A 85 -0.53 12.05 9.85
N VAL A 86 -0.03 11.81 8.64
CA VAL A 86 1.07 12.62 8.10
C VAL A 86 0.49 13.75 7.26
N GLN A 87 0.67 14.99 7.73
CA GLN A 87 0.31 16.16 6.95
C GLN A 87 1.37 16.40 5.87
N HIS A 88 1.10 15.95 4.65
CA HIS A 88 1.99 16.24 3.52
C HIS A 88 1.66 17.60 2.92
N THR A 89 2.56 18.58 3.06
CA THR A 89 2.43 19.89 2.41
C THR A 89 3.21 19.94 1.08
N GLY A 90 2.53 20.35 0.01
CA GLY A 90 3.16 20.66 -1.29
C GLY A 90 3.88 19.50 -1.98
N LEU A 91 5.03 19.79 -2.60
CA LEU A 91 5.82 18.86 -3.44
C LEU A 91 6.34 17.62 -2.70
N LEU A 92 6.42 17.66 -1.36
CA LEU A 92 6.93 16.56 -0.55
C LEU A 92 5.96 15.37 -0.53
N GLY A 93 4.65 15.62 -0.52
CA GLY A 93 3.64 14.55 -0.61
C GLY A 93 3.78 13.73 -1.89
N GLY A 94 3.93 14.40 -3.03
CA GLY A 94 4.16 13.72 -4.32
C GLY A 94 5.43 12.84 -4.31
N LYS A 95 6.50 13.28 -3.65
CA LYS A 95 7.74 12.50 -3.51
C LYS A 95 7.57 11.29 -2.58
N VAL A 96 6.85 11.43 -1.48
CA VAL A 96 6.54 10.32 -0.57
C VAL A 96 5.81 9.22 -1.33
N LEU A 97 4.78 9.58 -2.06
CA LEU A 97 3.95 8.63 -2.80
C LEU A 97 4.69 7.97 -3.97
N LEU A 98 5.56 8.73 -4.64
CA LEU A 98 6.46 8.21 -5.64
C LEU A 98 7.35 7.10 -5.04
N ASN A 99 7.89 7.32 -3.85
CA ASN A 99 8.65 6.29 -3.14
C ASN A 99 7.78 5.09 -2.79
N VAL A 100 6.58 5.30 -2.22
CA VAL A 100 5.65 4.19 -1.91
C VAL A 100 5.36 3.34 -3.14
N ALA A 101 4.99 3.97 -4.26
CA ALA A 101 4.74 3.28 -5.52
C ALA A 101 5.96 2.52 -6.03
N SER A 102 7.15 3.14 -5.99
CA SER A 102 8.41 2.50 -6.38
C SER A 102 8.71 1.28 -5.51
N ILE A 103 8.44 1.37 -4.21
CA ILE A 103 8.70 0.29 -3.25
C ILE A 103 7.74 -0.89 -3.48
N ILE A 104 6.46 -0.63 -3.76
CA ILE A 104 5.49 -1.69 -4.14
C ILE A 104 5.94 -2.39 -5.43
N TYR A 105 6.43 -1.62 -6.41
CA TYR A 105 6.97 -2.21 -7.64
C TYR A 105 8.20 -3.07 -7.38
N ASP A 106 9.16 -2.58 -6.60
CA ASP A 106 10.36 -3.35 -6.25
C ASP A 106 10.00 -4.64 -5.50
N HIS A 107 9.05 -4.57 -4.56
CA HIS A 107 8.50 -5.75 -3.88
C HIS A 107 7.89 -6.74 -4.89
N TYR A 108 7.09 -6.26 -5.84
CA TYR A 108 6.53 -7.09 -6.90
C TYR A 108 7.62 -7.77 -7.75
N THR A 109 8.69 -7.07 -8.10
CA THR A 109 9.78 -7.66 -8.90
C THR A 109 10.53 -8.79 -8.19
N LEU A 110 10.45 -8.84 -6.85
CA LEU A 110 11.09 -9.88 -6.04
C LEU A 110 10.20 -11.10 -5.82
N CYS A 111 8.91 -10.89 -5.54
CA CYS A 111 8.01 -11.97 -5.12
C CYS A 111 6.86 -12.27 -6.10
N HIS A 112 6.72 -11.46 -7.15
CA HIS A 112 5.66 -11.55 -8.14
C HIS A 112 4.24 -11.56 -7.56
N ALA A 113 4.02 -10.82 -6.46
CA ALA A 113 2.72 -10.70 -5.78
C ALA A 113 1.53 -10.60 -6.75
N GLY A 114 0.51 -11.43 -6.55
CA GLY A 114 -0.70 -11.41 -7.38
C GLY A 114 -1.64 -10.24 -7.03
N THR A 115 -1.71 -9.87 -5.75
CA THR A 115 -2.57 -8.78 -5.29
C THR A 115 -1.93 -7.97 -4.18
N TYR A 116 -2.11 -6.66 -4.24
CA TYR A 116 -1.89 -5.74 -3.12
C TYR A 116 -3.22 -5.21 -2.60
N VAL A 117 -3.36 -5.16 -1.28
CA VAL A 117 -4.55 -4.66 -0.59
C VAL A 117 -4.13 -3.60 0.41
N PHE A 118 -4.87 -2.51 0.52
CA PHE A 118 -4.59 -1.50 1.54
C PHE A 118 -5.84 -0.69 1.85
N SER A 119 -5.86 -0.06 3.01
CA SER A 119 -6.92 0.84 3.44
C SER A 119 -6.32 2.20 3.76
N ALA A 120 -6.89 3.26 3.21
CA ALA A 120 -6.47 4.60 3.56
C ALA A 120 -6.91 4.92 4.99
N ALA A 121 -6.02 5.47 5.82
CA ALA A 121 -6.34 5.83 7.21
C ALA A 121 -7.55 6.78 7.28
N ASN A 122 -8.41 6.60 8.29
CA ASN A 122 -9.57 7.45 8.52
C ASN A 122 -9.11 8.84 9.05
N ASP A 123 -9.85 9.89 8.71
CA ASP A 123 -9.63 11.25 9.22
C ASP A 123 -10.91 11.78 9.88
N PRO A 124 -11.22 11.26 11.07
CA PRO A 124 -12.41 11.65 11.80
C PRO A 124 -12.38 13.12 12.23
N GLN A 125 -11.21 13.76 12.23
CA GLN A 125 -11.01 15.14 12.66
C GLN A 125 -10.99 16.14 11.48
N TYR A 126 -11.15 15.67 10.24
CA TYR A 126 -11.11 16.49 9.01
C TYR A 126 -9.85 17.37 8.91
N LEU A 127 -8.72 16.89 9.42
CA LEU A 127 -7.47 17.65 9.43
C LEU A 127 -6.76 17.64 8.07
N ARG A 128 -7.21 16.80 7.14
CA ARG A 128 -6.64 16.70 5.80
C ARG A 128 -7.13 17.79 4.87
N GLN A 129 -6.20 18.41 4.15
CA GLN A 129 -6.51 19.19 2.96
C GLN A 129 -6.61 18.33 1.69
N THR A 130 -6.14 17.08 1.74
CA THR A 130 -6.17 16.15 0.60
C THR A 130 -6.36 14.73 1.15
N ASP A 131 -7.39 14.01 0.67
CA ASP A 131 -7.59 12.62 1.08
C ASP A 131 -6.50 11.74 0.42
N LEU A 132 -5.89 10.84 1.19
CA LEU A 132 -5.04 9.77 0.65
C LEU A 132 -5.76 9.00 -0.47
N ALA A 133 -7.08 8.93 -0.39
CA ALA A 133 -7.89 8.32 -1.42
C ALA A 133 -7.81 9.06 -2.78
N ASP A 134 -7.83 10.40 -2.76
CA ASP A 134 -7.68 11.21 -3.97
C ASP A 134 -6.32 11.04 -4.64
N ILE A 135 -5.31 10.88 -3.80
CA ILE A 135 -3.94 10.62 -4.16
C ILE A 135 -3.79 9.25 -4.80
N TYR A 136 -4.26 8.18 -4.14
CA TYR A 136 -4.20 6.82 -4.68
C TYR A 136 -4.99 6.70 -5.98
N ASN A 137 -6.18 7.33 -6.05
CA ASN A 137 -6.97 7.36 -7.27
C ASN A 137 -6.21 8.03 -8.43
N GLY A 138 -5.52 9.14 -8.16
CA GLY A 138 -4.71 9.83 -9.18
C GLY A 138 -3.50 9.01 -9.63
N LEU A 139 -2.83 8.33 -8.70
CA LEU A 139 -1.65 7.52 -9.01
C LEU A 139 -2.00 6.28 -9.81
N LEU A 140 -3.03 5.55 -9.38
CA LEU A 140 -3.50 4.28 -9.94
C LEU A 140 -4.37 4.46 -11.20
N GLY A 141 -4.89 5.67 -11.43
CA GLY A 141 -5.81 5.96 -12.53
C GLY A 141 -7.24 5.50 -12.27
N LEU A 142 -7.70 5.63 -11.03
CA LEU A 142 -9.05 5.28 -10.59
C LEU A 142 -9.97 6.50 -10.57
N GLY A 143 -11.28 6.26 -10.55
CA GLY A 143 -12.29 7.31 -10.45
C GLY A 143 -12.28 8.29 -11.62
N GLY A 144 -11.94 7.82 -12.84
CA GLY A 144 -11.85 8.64 -14.05
C GLY A 144 -10.57 9.47 -14.18
N LYS A 145 -9.60 9.34 -13.25
CA LYS A 145 -8.31 10.01 -13.35
C LYS A 145 -7.38 9.26 -14.33
N PRO A 146 -6.56 9.96 -15.13
CA PRO A 146 -5.55 9.30 -15.96
C PRO A 146 -4.50 8.62 -15.08
N LYS A 147 -4.19 7.36 -15.36
CA LYS A 147 -3.13 6.61 -14.68
C LYS A 147 -1.82 7.40 -14.76
N SER A 148 -1.19 7.65 -13.62
CA SER A 148 0.06 8.40 -13.59
C SER A 148 1.14 7.70 -14.43
N ARG A 149 2.12 8.46 -14.96
CA ARG A 149 3.23 7.88 -15.75
C ARG A 149 4.03 6.81 -15.00
N LEU A 150 3.96 6.82 -13.67
CA LEU A 150 4.56 5.80 -12.79
C LEU A 150 3.88 4.44 -12.95
N PHE A 151 2.56 4.43 -12.87
CA PHE A 151 1.76 3.22 -12.98
C PHE A 151 1.45 2.85 -14.44
N GLY A 152 1.62 3.78 -15.39
CA GLY A 152 1.43 3.54 -16.83
C GLY A 152 2.36 2.47 -17.42
N ARG A 153 3.45 2.12 -16.71
CA ARG A 153 4.37 1.04 -17.08
C ARG A 153 3.97 -0.33 -16.52
N LEU A 154 3.02 -0.38 -15.59
CA LEU A 154 2.56 -1.61 -14.96
C LEU A 154 1.49 -2.27 -15.83
N GLN A 155 1.93 -2.94 -16.89
CA GLN A 155 1.05 -3.71 -17.77
C GLN A 155 0.37 -4.84 -17.00
N GLY A 156 -0.93 -5.03 -17.23
CA GLY A 156 -1.72 -6.04 -16.54
C GLY A 156 -2.08 -5.70 -15.08
N TRP A 157 -1.73 -4.51 -14.59
CA TRP A 157 -2.13 -4.09 -13.24
C TRP A 157 -3.45 -3.32 -13.29
N GLU A 158 -4.43 -3.82 -12.56
CA GLU A 158 -5.74 -3.20 -12.40
C GLU A 158 -5.94 -2.79 -10.95
N ALA A 159 -6.70 -1.74 -10.72
CA ALA A 159 -6.98 -1.27 -9.38
C ALA A 159 -8.48 -1.05 -9.20
N PHE A 160 -8.93 -1.26 -7.98
CA PHE A 160 -10.33 -1.20 -7.56
C PHE A 160 -10.39 -0.44 -6.23
N SER A 161 -11.44 0.35 -6.04
CA SER A 161 -11.65 1.15 -4.83
C SER A 161 -13.13 1.35 -4.54
N ASP A 162 -13.51 1.30 -3.27
CA ASP A 162 -14.86 1.62 -2.76
C ASP A 162 -14.99 3.09 -2.31
N VAL A 163 -13.97 3.92 -2.60
CA VAL A 163 -13.91 5.33 -2.20
C VAL A 163 -15.08 6.14 -2.75
N ALA A 164 -15.55 5.83 -3.96
CA ALA A 164 -16.71 6.49 -4.56
C ALA A 164 -18.00 6.29 -3.74
N THR A 165 -18.06 5.23 -2.93
CA THR A 165 -19.17 4.90 -2.03
C THR A 165 -18.88 5.26 -0.56
N GLY A 166 -17.82 6.05 -0.30
CA GLY A 166 -17.43 6.47 1.04
C GLY A 166 -16.55 5.46 1.80
N GLY A 167 -16.16 4.37 1.14
CA GLY A 167 -15.18 3.43 1.68
C GLY A 167 -13.75 3.97 1.58
N ARG A 168 -12.78 3.14 1.99
CA ARG A 168 -11.35 3.51 2.03
C ARG A 168 -10.43 2.39 1.55
N GLY A 169 -11.01 1.32 1.02
CA GLY A 169 -10.33 0.12 0.59
C GLY A 169 -9.81 0.25 -0.84
N TYR A 170 -8.66 -0.38 -1.05
CA TYR A 170 -7.99 -0.49 -2.32
C TYR A 170 -7.55 -1.92 -2.57
N VAL A 171 -7.78 -2.38 -3.79
CA VAL A 171 -7.26 -3.63 -4.31
C VAL A 171 -6.52 -3.33 -5.59
N VAL A 172 -5.30 -3.83 -5.70
CA VAL A 172 -4.51 -3.76 -6.93
C VAL A 172 -4.15 -5.18 -7.33
N THR A 173 -4.74 -5.67 -8.41
CA THR A 173 -4.34 -6.93 -9.05
C THR A 173 -3.15 -6.64 -9.96
N THR A 174 -2.21 -7.58 -10.05
CA THR A 174 -1.05 -7.47 -10.93
C THR A 174 -1.20 -8.39 -12.14
N GLN A 175 -0.25 -8.36 -13.07
CA GLN A 175 -0.19 -9.33 -14.17
C GLN A 175 -0.04 -10.79 -13.70
N SER A 176 0.32 -10.99 -12.43
CA SER A 176 0.48 -12.30 -11.80
C SER A 176 -0.77 -12.75 -11.02
N TYR A 177 -1.86 -11.96 -11.06
CA TYR A 177 -3.11 -12.25 -10.36
C TYR A 177 -3.79 -13.52 -10.88
#